data_AF-A0A7K0WFU6-F1
#
_entry.id   AF-A0A7K0WFU6-F1
#
_cell.length_a   1.000
_cell.length_b   1.000
_cell.length_c   1.000
_cell.angle_alpha   90.00
_cell.angle_beta   90.00
_cell.angle_gamma   90.00
#
_symmetry.space_group_name_H-M   'P 1'
#
loop_
_entity.id
_entity.type
_entity.pdbx_description
1 polymer ?
#
loop_
_entity_poly.entity_id
_entity_poly.type
_entity_poly.pdbx_seq_one_letter_code
_entity_poly.pdbx_strand_id
1 'polypeptide(L)' 'EIDTEANRPALKKAGFLKRDARVIERKKYGLKKARKRSQYSKR' A
#
# COMPACT_ATOMS: atom_id res chain seq x y z
N GLU A 1 9.16 7.01 -34.80
CA GLU A 1 8.04 6.46 -34.04
C GLU A 1 8.59 5.74 -32.82
N ILE A 2 8.01 5.94 -31.63
CA ILE A 2 8.42 5.21 -30.42
C ILE A 2 7.69 3.87 -30.47
N ASP A 3 8.43 2.77 -30.54
CA ASP A 3 7.86 1.42 -30.51
C ASP A 3 7.07 1.21 -29.21
N THR A 4 5.75 1.23 -29.33
CA THR A 4 4.81 1.13 -28.21
C THR A 4 4.72 -0.29 -27.67
N GLU A 5 5.08 -1.31 -28.47
CA GLU A 5 5.08 -2.71 -28.05
C GLU A 5 6.34 -3.09 -27.27
N ALA A 6 7.53 -2.62 -27.68
CA ALA A 6 8.79 -2.93 -27.00
C ALA A 6 8.90 -2.31 -25.59
N ASN A 7 8.30 -1.13 -25.38
CA ASN A 7 8.39 -0.40 -24.10
C ASN A 7 7.41 -0.91 -23.03
N ARG A 8 6.28 -1.49 -23.45
CA ARG A 8 5.25 -2.02 -22.56
C ARG A 8 5.74 -3.10 -21.58
N PRO A 9 6.52 -4.13 -21.99
CA PRO A 9 7.01 -5.16 -21.07
C PRO A 9 7.96 -4.59 -20.00
N ALA A 10 8.85 -3.66 -20.37
CA ALA A 10 9.77 -3.01 -19.44
C ALA A 10 9.01 -2.18 -18.39
N LEU A 11 8.07 -1.35 -18.82
CA LEU A 11 7.24 -0.52 -17.94
C LEU A 11 6.31 -1.34 -17.04
N LYS A 12 5.78 -2.45 -17.54
CA LYS A 12 4.97 -3.40 -16.74
C LYS A 12 5.80 -4.09 -15.67
N LYS A 13 7.03 -4.53 -16.00
CA LYS A 13 7.96 -5.14 -15.05
C LYS A 13 8.39 -4.15 -13.96
N ALA A 14 8.64 -2.90 -14.35
CA ALA A 14 8.98 -1.82 -13.42
C ALA A 14 7.79 -1.30 -12.58
N GLY A 15 6.55 -1.72 -12.89
CA GLY A 15 5.36 -1.42 -12.09
C GLY A 15 4.68 -0.08 -12.40
N PHE A 16 5.18 0.70 -13.36
CA PHE A 16 4.64 2.02 -13.72
C PHE A 16 3.23 1.99 -14.33
N LEU A 17 2.81 0.83 -14.84
CA LEU A 17 1.48 0.64 -15.44
C LEU A 17 0.42 0.19 -14.42
N LYS A 18 0.78 -0.02 -13.15
CA LYS A 18 -0.15 -0.45 -12.09
C LYS A 18 -0.49 0.74 -11.18
N ARG A 19 -1.77 0.87 -10.82
CA ARG A 19 -2.16 1.77 -9.73
C ARG A 19 -1.80 1.16 -8.39
N ASP A 20 -1.43 2.03 -7.45
CA ASP A 20 -1.23 1.63 -6.07
C ASP A 20 -2.57 1.23 -5.43
N ALA A 21 -2.62 0.02 -4.89
CA ALA A 21 -3.80 -0.52 -4.23
C ALA A 21 -3.82 -0.24 -2.71
N ARG A 22 -2.80 0.45 -2.17
CA ARG A 22 -2.74 0.75 -0.74
C ARG A 22 -3.87 1.67 -0.33
N VAL A 23 -4.63 1.23 0.67
CA VAL A 23 -5.73 2.00 1.27
C VAL A 23 -5.46 2.18 2.76
N ILE A 24 -5.89 3.30 3.31
CA ILE A 24 -5.78 3.57 4.74
C ILE A 24 -6.61 2.55 5.52
N GLU A 25 -5.96 1.89 6.46
CA GLU A 25 -6.64 0.94 7.31
C GLU A 25 -7.46 1.66 8.39
N ARG A 26 -8.72 1.23 8.60
CA ARG A 26 -9.59 1.83 9.61
C ARG A 26 -9.04 1.70 11.03
N LYS A 27 -9.34 2.68 11.89
CA LYS A 27 -9.16 2.62 13.34
C LYS A 27 -10.10 1.57 13.94
N LYS A 28 -9.62 0.80 14.93
CA LYS A 28 -10.45 -0.13 15.72
C LYS A 28 -10.67 0.45 17.11
N TYR A 29 -11.79 0.08 17.72
CA TYR A 29 -12.14 0.53 19.08
C TYR A 29 -11.06 0.08 20.08
N GLY A 30 -10.85 0.89 21.12
CA GLY A 30 -9.81 0.67 22.13
C GLY A 30 -8.36 0.86 21.63
N LEU A 31 -8.13 1.15 20.34
CA LEU A 31 -6.80 1.38 19.79
C LEU A 31 -6.52 2.87 19.56
N LYS A 32 -5.25 3.27 19.72
CA LYS A 32 -4.78 4.63 19.43
C LYS A 32 -4.75 4.93 17.93
N LYS A 33 -4.48 3.91 17.10
CA LYS A 33 -4.49 3.96 15.62
C LYS A 33 -5.06 2.66 15.04
N ALA A 34 -4.96 2.45 13.71
CA ALA A 34 -5.40 1.22 13.04
C ALA A 34 -4.89 -0.08 13.69
N ARG A 35 -3.66 -0.08 14.22
CA ARG A 35 -3.04 -1.24 14.89
C ARG A 35 -2.40 -0.94 16.24
N LYS A 36 -2.08 0.34 16.53
CA LYS A 36 -1.35 0.75 17.74
C LYS A 36 -2.23 0.62 19.00
N ARG A 37 -1.86 -0.27 19.92
CA ARG A 37 -2.50 -0.45 21.24
C ARG A 37 -1.94 0.55 22.26
N SER A 38 -2.71 0.83 23.32
CA SER A 38 -2.15 1.39 24.55
C SER A 38 -1.25 0.35 25.23
N GLN A 39 -0.31 0.83 26.04
CA GLN A 39 0.43 -0.06 26.93
C GLN A 39 -0.53 -0.62 27.96
N TYR A 40 -0.45 -1.93 28.20
CA TYR A 40 -1.24 -2.61 29.19
C TYR A 40 -0.52 -2.57 30.54
N SER A 41 -1.20 -2.08 31.59
CA SER A 41 -0.71 -2.17 32.96
C SER A 41 -1.47 -3.28 33.69
N LYS A 42 -0.73 -4.30 34.15
CA LYS A 42 -1.23 -5.26 35.15
C LYS A 42 -0.91 -4.74 36.54
N ARG A 43 -1.73 -5.18 37.50
CA ARG A 43 -1.43 -5.11 38.93
C ARG A 43 -0.55 -6.28 39.31
#